data_AF-A0A2M7RUS0-F1
#
_entry.id   AF-A0A2M7RUS0-F1
#
_cell.length_a   1.000
_cell.length_b   1.000
_cell.length_c   1.000
_cell.angle_alpha   90.00
_cell.angle_beta   90.00
_cell.angle_gamma   90.00
#
_symmetry.space_group_name_H-M   'P 1'
#
loop_
_entity.id
_entity.type
_entity.pdbx_description
1 polymer ?
#
loop_
_entity_poly.entity_id
_entity_poly.type
_entity_poly.pdbx_seq_one_letter_code
_entity_poly.pdbx_strand_id
1 'polypeptide(L)' 'MSEKIKLLLAEDDTNLGNLLSDFLKAKGYEVTLASNGEEAYS' A
#
# COMPACT_ATOMS: atom_id res chain seq x y z
N MET A 1 -20.60 -3.03 -9.82
CA MET A 1 -19.62 -2.33 -8.96
C MET A 1 -18.26 -2.73 -9.50
N SER A 2 -17.43 -1.80 -9.96
CA SER A 2 -16.11 -2.13 -10.53
C SER A 2 -15.20 -2.63 -9.41
N GLU A 3 -14.50 -3.75 -9.63
CA GLU A 3 -13.52 -4.23 -8.65
C GLU A 3 -12.39 -3.21 -8.49
N LYS A 4 -12.00 -2.94 -7.24
CA LYS A 4 -10.87 -2.05 -6.96
C LYS A 4 -9.57 -2.77 -7.26
N ILE A 5 -8.64 -2.08 -7.90
CA ILE A 5 -7.28 -2.59 -8.12
C ILE A 5 -6.58 -2.67 -6.76
N LYS A 6 -6.09 -3.88 -6.45
CA LYS A 6 -5.33 -4.16 -5.23
C LYS A 6 -3.85 -3.92 -5.47
N LEU A 7 -3.21 -3.17 -4.57
CA LEU A 7 -1.79 -2.82 -4.61
C LEU A 7 -1.11 -3.22 -3.30
N LEU A 8 0.02 -3.93 -3.43
CA LEU A 8 0.96 -4.12 -2.34
C LEU A 8 2.05 -3.05 -2.45
N LEU A 9 2.20 -2.24 -1.41
CA LEU A 9 3.23 -1.23 -1.27
C LEU A 9 4.26 -1.76 -0.27
N ALA A 10 5.45 -2.13 -0.74
CA ALA A 10 6.57 -2.52 0.11
C ALA A 10 7.51 -1.31 0.28
N GLU A 11 7.57 -0.75 1.49
CA GLU A 11 8.31 0.46 1.84
C GLU A 11 8.76 0.39 3.30
N ASP A 12 10.07 0.48 3.57
CA ASP A 12 10.64 0.32 4.90
C ASP A 12 10.61 1.62 5.73
N ASP A 13 10.56 2.79 5.08
CA ASP A 13 10.35 4.05 5.78
C ASP A 13 8.85 4.25 6.12
N THR A 14 8.54 4.27 7.41
CA THR A 14 7.16 4.42 7.90
C THR A 14 6.51 5.74 7.49
N ASN A 15 7.25 6.86 7.49
CA ASN A 15 6.68 8.17 7.15
C ASN A 15 6.34 8.24 5.66
N LEU A 16 7.23 7.75 4.80
CA LEU A 16 7.02 7.70 3.37
C LEU A 16 5.92 6.69 2.99
N GLY A 17 5.96 5.50 3.59
CA GLY A 17 4.98 4.43 3.34
C GLY A 17 3.55 4.87 3.65
N ASN A 18 3.33 5.57 4.76
CA ASN A 18 2.00 6.11 5.10
C ASN A 18 1.55 7.20 4.10
N LEU A 19 2.43 8.15 3.76
CA LEU A 19 2.12 9.21 2.79
C LEU A 19 1.70 8.64 1.43
N LEU A 20 2.45 7.66 0.92
CA LEU A 20 2.15 6.99 -0.35
C LEU A 20 0.89 6.15 -0.28
N SER A 21 0.67 5.42 0.81
CA SER A 21 -0.54 4.63 1.05
C SER A 21 -1.79 5.50 1.00
N ASP A 22 -1.78 6.65 1.68
CA ASP A 22 -2.90 7.58 1.69
C ASP A 22 -3.16 8.19 0.31
N PHE A 23 -2.11 8.56 -0.42
CA PHE A 23 -2.21 9.06 -1.78
C PHE A 23 -2.85 8.03 -2.74
N LEU A 24 -2.44 6.78 -2.66
CA LEU A 24 -2.98 5.69 -3.50
C LEU A 24 -4.44 5.35 -3.11
N LYS A 25 -4.76 5.31 -1.81
CA LYS A 25 -6.14 5.14 -1.34
C LYS A 25 -7.05 6.27 -1.83
N ALA A 26 -6.58 7.51 -1.80
CA ALA A 26 -7.31 8.67 -2.33
C ALA A 26 -7.58 8.59 -3.84
N LYS A 27 -6.72 7.89 -4.59
CA LYS A 27 -6.94 7.58 -6.02
C LYS A 27 -7.92 6.43 -6.27
N GLY A 28 -8.40 5.76 -5.22
CA GLY A 28 -9.39 4.68 -5.31
C GLY A 28 -8.80 3.27 -5.31
N TYR A 29 -7.51 3.12 -5.07
CA TYR A 29 -6.86 1.81 -4.93
C TYR A 29 -7.15 1.18 -3.57
N GLU A 30 -7.14 -0.16 -3.51
CA GLU A 30 -7.06 -0.92 -2.27
C GLU A 30 -5.58 -1.20 -2.01
N VAL A 31 -5.04 -0.67 -0.91
CA VAL A 31 -3.58 -0.66 -0.66
C VAL A 31 -3.26 -1.41 0.63
N THR A 32 -2.36 -2.39 0.52
CA THR A 32 -1.69 -3.04 1.65
C THR A 32 -0.28 -2.50 1.75
N LEU A 33 0.07 -1.89 2.89
CA LEU A 33 1.43 -1.42 3.17
C LEU A 33 2.17 -2.53 3.93
N ALA A 34 3.36 -2.89 3.46
CA ALA A 34 4.27 -3.81 4.09
C ALA A 34 5.59 -3.08 4.41
N SER A 35 6.04 -3.18 5.65
CA SER A 35 7.18 -2.43 6.17
C SER A 35 8.52 -3.16 6.01
N ASN A 36 8.48 -4.38 5.48
CA ASN A 36 9.63 -5.24 5.24
C ASN A 36 9.27 -6.35 4.24
N GLY A 37 10.26 -7.18 3.89
CA GLY A 37 10.08 -8.27 2.92
C GLY A 37 9.23 -9.44 3.42
N GLU A 38 9.16 -9.69 4.72
CA GLU A 38 8.33 -10.77 5.28
C GLU A 38 6.84 -10.39 5.16
N GLU A 39 6.47 -9.18 5.61
CA GLU A 39 5.12 -8.62 5.48
C GLU A 39 4.67 -8.50 4.01
N ALA A 40 5.61 -8.25 3.09
CA ALA A 40 5.29 -8.13 1.67
C ALA A 40 5.05 -9.48 0.99
N TYR A 41 5.62 -10.55 1.53
CA TYR A 41 5.56 -11.89 0.94
C TYR A 41 4.43 -12.75 1.51
N SER A 42 4.09 -12.57 2.79
CA SER A 42 3.06 -13.33 3.52
C SER A 42 1.63 -12.91 3.16
#